data_AF-A0AAD7ZAA4-F1
#
_entry.id   AF-A0AAD7ZAA4-F1
#
_cell.length_a   1.000
_cell.length_b   1.000
_cell.length_c   1.000
_cell.angle_alpha   90.00
_cell.angle_beta   90.00
_cell.angle_gamma   90.00
#
_symmetry.space_group_name_H-M   'P 1'
#
loop_
_entity.id
_entity.type
_entity.pdbx_description
1 polymer ?
#
loop_
_entity_poly.entity_id
_entity_poly.type
_entity_poly.pdbx_seq_one_letter_code
_entity_poly.pdbx_strand_id
1 'polypeptide(L)'
;MQLASLYGAIEGLSELGTEVIKVFILPRVKHVADRIENAMEGPVLSNIDKIAAGHIKHLLVKVLSPLLKTIRQPPDFLEEYRNEFGYLGPALHAAVVKARTQPTPSPSTSTPNATGVSTTPAPPPVAAPTPRSISGQTTIVQT
;
A
#
# COMPACT_ATOMS: atom_id res chain seq x y z
N MET A 1 -25.58 -12.83 8.96
CA MET A 1 -24.68 -11.96 9.76
C MET A 1 -24.30 -10.76 8.90
N GLN A 2 -24.57 -9.54 9.37
CA GLN A 2 -24.21 -8.30 8.65
C GLN A 2 -22.70 -8.29 8.34
N LEU A 3 -22.34 -8.03 7.08
CA LEU A 3 -20.93 -7.88 6.68
C LEU A 3 -20.27 -6.69 7.40
N ALA A 4 -21.03 -5.64 7.70
CA ALA A 4 -20.55 -4.48 8.46
C ALA A 4 -19.99 -4.85 9.85
N SER A 5 -20.65 -5.76 10.59
CA SER A 5 -20.14 -6.21 11.89
C SER A 5 -18.87 -7.05 11.75
N LEU A 6 -18.78 -7.87 10.68
CA LEU A 6 -17.57 -8.62 10.38
C LEU A 6 -16.40 -7.68 10.05
N TYR A 7 -16.65 -6.62 9.29
CA TYR A 7 -15.66 -5.59 9.01
C TYR A 7 -15.09 -4.99 10.29
N GLY A 8 -15.94 -4.52 11.21
CA GLY A 8 -15.48 -3.93 12.48
C GLY A 8 -14.67 -4.91 13.33
N ALA A 9 -15.03 -6.19 13.34
CA ALA A 9 -14.25 -7.22 14.02
C ALA A 9 -12.87 -7.43 13.37
N ILE A 10 -12.80 -7.59 12.04
CA ILE A 10 -11.53 -7.80 11.32
C ILE A 10 -10.61 -6.59 11.47
N GLU A 11 -11.17 -5.38 11.37
CA GLU A 11 -10.44 -4.12 11.50
C GLU A 11 -9.87 -4.00 12.91
N GLY A 12 -10.70 -4.19 13.95
CA GLY A 12 -10.23 -4.23 15.33
C GLY A 12 -9.12 -5.25 15.56
N LEU A 13 -9.26 -6.49 15.05
CA LEU A 13 -8.20 -7.51 15.16
C LEU A 13 -6.92 -7.12 14.41
N SER A 14 -7.03 -6.37 13.31
CA SER A 14 -5.87 -5.97 12.51
C SER A 14 -4.98 -4.92 13.18
N GLU A 15 -5.55 -4.11 14.07
CA GLU A 15 -4.83 -3.09 14.85
C GLU A 15 -4.01 -3.68 16.01
N LEU A 16 -4.26 -4.94 16.41
CA LEU A 16 -3.50 -5.59 17.49
C LEU A 16 -2.08 -5.99 17.07
N GLY A 17 -1.82 -6.13 15.77
CA GLY A 17 -0.49 -6.42 15.22
C GLY A 17 -0.41 -7.66 14.32
N THR A 18 0.75 -7.83 13.69
CA THR A 18 0.99 -8.85 12.64
C THR A 18 0.83 -10.28 13.14
N GLU A 19 1.24 -10.57 14.37
CA GLU A 19 1.11 -11.90 14.95
C GLU A 19 -0.36 -12.28 15.17
N VAL A 20 -1.20 -11.33 15.57
CA VAL A 20 -2.64 -11.55 15.74
C VAL A 20 -3.31 -11.78 14.39
N ILE A 21 -2.96 -10.99 13.37
CA ILE A 21 -3.44 -11.19 12.00
C ILE A 21 -3.08 -12.60 11.51
N LYS A 22 -1.85 -13.05 11.73
CA LYS A 22 -1.37 -14.37 11.31
C LYS A 22 -2.10 -15.52 12.00
N VAL A 23 -2.41 -15.40 13.30
CA VAL A 23 -3.04 -16.49 14.07
C VAL A 23 -4.56 -16.52 13.91
N PHE A 24 -5.23 -15.37 13.79
CA PHE A 24 -6.69 -15.29 13.81
C PHE A 24 -7.32 -15.02 12.45
N ILE A 25 -6.72 -14.14 11.66
CA ILE A 25 -7.29 -13.71 10.38
C ILE A 25 -6.89 -14.69 9.29
N LEU A 26 -5.59 -14.99 9.15
CA LEU A 26 -5.04 -15.82 8.07
C LEU A 26 -5.77 -17.18 7.93
N PRO A 27 -6.02 -17.97 9.01
CA PRO A 27 -6.71 -19.25 8.88
C PRO A 27 -8.17 -19.14 8.47
N ARG A 28 -8.77 -17.95 8.64
CA ARG A 28 -10.19 -17.68 8.34
C ARG A 28 -10.40 -16.96 7.02
N VAL A 29 -9.34 -16.52 6.33
CA VAL A 29 -9.45 -15.73 5.09
C VAL A 29 -10.28 -16.42 4.04
N LYS A 30 -10.10 -17.73 3.82
CA LYS A 30 -10.85 -18.48 2.81
C LYS A 30 -12.36 -18.44 3.06
N HIS A 31 -12.78 -18.58 4.31
CA HIS A 31 -14.19 -18.50 4.69
C HIS A 31 -14.74 -17.08 4.53
N VAL A 32 -13.95 -16.05 4.84
CA VAL A 32 -14.35 -14.66 4.64
C VAL A 32 -14.43 -14.32 3.14
N ALA A 33 -13.52 -14.85 2.32
CA ALA A 33 -13.50 -14.65 0.87
C ALA A 33 -14.76 -15.21 0.20
N ASP A 34 -15.18 -16.42 0.57
CA ASP A 34 -16.44 -17.04 0.10
C ASP A 34 -17.66 -16.18 0.45
N ARG A 35 -17.70 -15.62 1.67
CA ARG A 35 -18.78 -14.70 2.07
C ARG A 35 -18.77 -13.39 1.28
N ILE A 36 -17.60 -12.87 0.91
CA ILE A 36 -17.46 -11.70 0.05
C ILE A 36 -17.95 -12.01 -1.36
N GLU A 37 -17.55 -13.14 -1.93
CA GLU A 37 -17.97 -13.61 -3.26
C GLU A 37 -19.50 -13.72 -3.33
N ASN A 38 -20.11 -14.39 -2.36
CA ASN A 38 -21.57 -14.52 -2.25
C ASN A 38 -22.29 -13.16 -2.14
N ALA A 39 -21.68 -12.15 -1.51
CA ALA A 39 -22.26 -10.82 -1.39
C ALA A 39 -22.06 -9.94 -2.64
N MET A 40 -21.03 -10.24 -3.44
CA MET A 40 -20.73 -9.50 -4.67
C MET A 40 -21.41 -10.10 -5.90
N GLU A 41 -21.48 -11.43 -5.98
CA GLU A 41 -21.94 -12.19 -7.16
C GLU A 41 -23.20 -13.04 -6.90
N GLY A 42 -23.69 -13.08 -5.65
CA GLY A 42 -24.88 -13.87 -5.30
C GLY A 42 -26.17 -13.33 -5.93
N PRO A 43 -27.25 -14.13 -5.94
CA PRO A 43 -28.53 -13.78 -6.57
C PRO A 43 -29.32 -12.69 -5.81
N VAL A 44 -29.02 -12.46 -4.52
CA VAL A 44 -29.67 -11.44 -3.69
C VAL A 44 -28.63 -10.36 -3.34
N LEU A 45 -28.64 -9.28 -4.11
CA LEU A 45 -27.62 -8.23 -4.05
C LEU A 45 -28.15 -7.01 -3.28
N SER A 46 -27.85 -6.94 -1.98
CA SER A 46 -28.07 -5.72 -1.20
C SER A 46 -26.91 -4.75 -1.41
N ASN A 47 -27.21 -3.50 -1.80
CA ASN A 47 -26.17 -2.48 -2.04
C ASN A 47 -25.30 -2.22 -0.81
N ILE A 48 -25.88 -2.32 0.39
CA ILE A 48 -25.17 -2.16 1.66
C ILE A 48 -24.13 -3.27 1.83
N ASP A 49 -24.51 -4.51 1.52
CA ASP A 49 -23.61 -5.66 1.62
C ASP A 49 -22.50 -5.63 0.56
N LYS A 50 -22.79 -5.13 -0.65
CA LYS A 50 -21.75 -4.90 -1.68
C LYS A 50 -20.69 -3.91 -1.22
N ILE A 51 -21.12 -2.79 -0.64
CA ILE A 51 -20.22 -1.75 -0.13
C ILE A 51 -19.37 -2.35 1.01
N ALA A 52 -20.00 -3.01 1.97
CA ALA A 52 -19.28 -3.68 3.06
C ALA A 52 -18.30 -4.74 2.56
N ALA A 53 -18.70 -5.58 1.60
CA ALA A 53 -17.85 -6.60 0.98
C ALA A 53 -16.62 -5.97 0.30
N GLY A 54 -16.80 -4.85 -0.41
CA GLY A 54 -15.71 -4.07 -1.00
C GLY A 54 -14.72 -3.57 0.05
N HIS A 55 -15.21 -3.02 1.17
CA HIS A 55 -14.36 -2.57 2.28
C HIS A 55 -13.59 -3.72 2.93
N ILE A 56 -14.24 -4.85 3.18
CA ILE A 56 -13.58 -6.03 3.77
C ILE A 56 -12.51 -6.56 2.82
N LYS A 57 -12.81 -6.66 1.51
CA LYS A 57 -11.83 -7.05 0.48
C LYS A 57 -10.61 -6.15 0.51
N HIS A 58 -10.81 -4.83 0.52
CA HIS A 58 -9.73 -3.86 0.57
C HIS A 58 -8.89 -4.00 1.85
N LEU A 59 -9.56 -4.10 3.00
CA LEU A 59 -8.90 -4.26 4.31
C LEU A 59 -8.04 -5.52 4.36
N LEU A 60 -8.59 -6.66 3.94
CA LEU A 60 -7.87 -7.93 3.93
C LEU A 60 -6.63 -7.88 3.03
N VAL A 61 -6.76 -7.31 1.82
CA VAL A 61 -5.61 -7.14 0.93
C VAL A 61 -4.55 -6.23 1.58
N LYS A 62 -4.95 -5.11 2.19
CA LYS A 62 -4.04 -4.18 2.87
C LYS A 62 -3.23 -4.88 3.97
N VAL A 63 -3.88 -5.65 4.85
CA VAL A 63 -3.23 -6.21 6.05
C VAL A 63 -2.48 -7.51 5.74
N LEU A 64 -2.95 -8.31 4.79
CA LEU A 64 -2.35 -9.61 4.45
C LEU A 64 -1.18 -9.48 3.49
N SER A 65 -1.17 -8.51 2.57
CA SER A 65 -0.07 -8.36 1.59
C SER A 65 1.33 -8.26 2.23
N PRO A 66 1.58 -7.38 3.23
CA PRO A 66 2.89 -7.32 3.88
C PRO A 66 3.19 -8.58 4.70
N LEU A 67 2.18 -9.25 5.26
CA LEU A 67 2.35 -10.50 6.01
C LEU A 67 2.74 -11.66 5.07
N LEU A 68 2.07 -11.79 3.93
CA LEU A 68 2.37 -12.82 2.93
C LEU A 68 3.76 -12.62 2.32
N LYS A 69 4.18 -11.37 2.13
CA LYS A 69 5.55 -11.02 1.72
C LYS A 69 6.60 -11.53 2.70
N THR A 70 6.36 -11.50 4.02
CA THR A 70 7.36 -11.92 5.02
C THR A 70 7.38 -13.42 5.25
N ILE A 71 6.22 -14.10 5.18
CA ILE A 71 6.14 -15.53 5.47
C ILE A 71 6.43 -16.42 4.25
N ARG A 72 6.19 -15.94 3.03
CA ARG A 72 6.45 -16.69 1.80
C ARG A 72 7.75 -16.25 1.14
N GLN A 73 8.57 -17.22 0.77
CA GLN A 73 9.73 -16.99 -0.09
C GLN A 73 9.27 -17.00 -1.57
N PRO A 74 9.92 -16.23 -2.47
CA PRO A 74 9.67 -16.33 -3.90
C PRO A 74 9.94 -17.76 -4.42
N PRO A 75 9.19 -18.25 -5.44
CA PRO A 75 8.29 -17.55 -6.37
C PRO A 75 6.81 -17.46 -5.92
N ASP A 76 6.08 -16.41 -6.32
CA ASP A 76 4.63 -16.30 -6.10
C ASP A 76 3.82 -16.87 -7.28
N PHE A 77 3.07 -17.96 -7.05
CA PHE A 77 2.19 -18.56 -8.07
C PHE A 77 0.72 -18.19 -7.85
N LEU A 78 0.06 -17.63 -8.87
CA LEU A 78 -1.33 -17.18 -8.75
C LEU A 78 -2.30 -18.31 -8.35
N GLU A 79 -2.08 -19.53 -8.86
CA GLU A 79 -2.93 -20.69 -8.54
C GLU A 79 -2.87 -21.11 -7.06
N GLU A 80 -1.70 -21.00 -6.42
CA GLU A 80 -1.60 -21.25 -4.97
C GLU A 80 -2.41 -20.23 -4.17
N TYR A 81 -2.32 -18.95 -4.54
CA TYR A 81 -3.12 -17.90 -3.89
C TYR A 81 -4.62 -18.11 -4.10
N ARG A 82 -5.03 -18.59 -5.28
CA ARG A 82 -6.42 -18.94 -5.56
C ARG A 82 -6.90 -20.12 -4.73
N ASN A 83 -6.06 -21.15 -4.58
CA ASN A 83 -6.40 -22.34 -3.79
C ASN A 83 -6.50 -22.03 -2.29
N GLU A 84 -5.61 -21.18 -1.77
CA GLU A 84 -5.51 -20.86 -0.34
C GLU A 84 -6.50 -19.76 0.07
N PHE A 85 -6.67 -18.71 -0.74
CA PHE A 85 -7.48 -17.53 -0.38
C PHE A 85 -8.76 -17.35 -1.19
N GLY A 86 -9.07 -18.27 -2.12
CA GLY A 86 -10.30 -18.25 -2.91
C GLY A 86 -10.43 -16.99 -3.77
N TYR A 87 -11.60 -16.36 -3.71
CA TYR A 87 -11.94 -15.13 -4.43
C TYR A 87 -10.92 -13.97 -4.23
N LEU A 88 -10.24 -13.92 -3.09
CA LEU A 88 -9.22 -12.90 -2.80
C LEU A 88 -7.84 -13.20 -3.40
N GLY A 89 -7.60 -14.44 -3.85
CA GLY A 89 -6.31 -14.93 -4.32
C GLY A 89 -5.64 -14.02 -5.36
N PRO A 90 -6.29 -13.67 -6.48
CA PRO A 90 -5.70 -12.81 -7.51
C PRO A 90 -5.33 -11.41 -6.99
N ALA A 91 -6.18 -10.83 -6.12
CA ALA A 91 -5.93 -9.51 -5.55
C ALA A 91 -4.76 -9.51 -4.57
N LEU A 92 -4.64 -10.56 -3.75
CA LEU A 92 -3.52 -10.75 -2.83
C LEU A 92 -2.21 -11.00 -3.58
N HIS A 93 -2.22 -11.85 -4.60
CA HIS A 93 -1.04 -12.12 -5.43
C HIS A 93 -0.50 -10.83 -6.06
N ALA A 94 -1.36 -10.06 -6.73
CA ALA A 94 -0.98 -8.79 -7.35
C ALA A 94 -0.40 -7.79 -6.33
N ALA A 95 -0.99 -7.72 -5.14
CA ALA A 95 -0.53 -6.83 -4.07
C ALA A 95 0.81 -7.28 -3.45
N VAL A 96 1.04 -8.59 -3.29
CA VAL A 96 2.31 -9.14 -2.80
C VAL A 96 3.43 -8.92 -3.82
N VAL A 97 3.19 -9.23 -5.10
CA VAL A 97 4.15 -9.00 -6.18
C VAL A 97 4.52 -7.52 -6.25
N LYS A 98 3.54 -6.62 -6.16
CA LYS A 98 3.77 -5.17 -6.09
C LYS A 98 4.56 -4.77 -4.84
N ALA A 99 4.25 -5.32 -3.67
CA ALA A 99 4.97 -5.04 -2.43
C ALA A 99 6.42 -5.55 -2.44
N ARG A 100 6.74 -6.54 -3.30
CA ARG A 100 8.10 -7.04 -3.51
C ARG A 100 8.91 -6.17 -4.46
N THR A 101 8.29 -5.61 -5.49
CA THR A 101 8.96 -4.69 -6.43
C THR A 101 9.10 -3.28 -5.90
N GLN A 102 8.28 -2.88 -4.92
CA GLN A 102 8.39 -1.58 -4.27
C GLN A 102 9.60 -1.52 -3.33
N PRO A 103 10.50 -0.52 -3.47
CA PRO A 103 11.57 -0.29 -2.51
C PRO A 103 10.97 -0.12 -1.11
N THR A 104 11.43 -0.95 -0.16
CA THR A 104 11.03 -0.80 1.24
C THR A 104 11.78 0.41 1.79
N PRO A 105 11.11 1.50 2.21
CA PRO A 105 11.81 2.60 2.86
C PRO A 105 12.44 2.07 4.15
N SER A 106 13.77 2.04 4.19
CA SER A 106 14.51 1.69 5.39
C SER A 106 14.10 2.63 6.52
N PRO A 107 13.74 2.14 7.72
CA PRO A 107 13.60 3.01 8.87
C PRO A 107 14.99 3.59 9.16
N SER A 108 15.15 4.89 8.95
CA SER A 108 16.32 5.62 9.41
C SER A 108 16.30 5.64 10.93
N THR A 109 17.09 4.78 11.54
CA THR A 109 17.37 4.77 12.98
C THR A 109 18.04 6.09 13.37
N SER A 110 17.27 7.04 13.88
CA SER A 110 17.82 8.21 14.57
C SER A 110 18.20 7.80 15.99
N THR A 111 19.47 7.43 16.17
CA THR A 111 20.09 7.23 17.49
C THR A 111 20.23 8.60 18.19
N PRO A 112 19.68 8.82 19.39
CA PRO A 112 20.03 9.99 20.20
C PRO A 112 21.28 9.64 21.02
N ASN A 113 22.47 9.99 20.53
CA ASN A 113 23.70 9.92 21.32
C ASN A 113 24.14 11.34 21.68
N ALA A 114 24.14 11.64 22.98
CA ALA A 114 24.49 12.94 23.53
C ALA A 114 26.01 13.21 23.48
N THR A 115 26.34 14.50 23.37
CA THR A 115 27.61 15.19 23.71
C THR A 115 28.83 14.99 22.80
N GLY A 116 29.15 16.04 22.05
CA GLY A 116 30.42 16.22 21.35
C GLY A 116 30.49 17.60 20.69
N VAL A 117 31.25 18.51 21.29
CA VAL A 117 31.58 19.86 20.80
C VAL A 117 32.27 19.81 19.42
N SER A 118 32.13 20.90 18.65
CA SER A 118 33.03 21.47 17.62
C SER A 118 32.59 21.53 16.14
N THR A 119 32.56 22.79 15.67
CA THR A 119 32.95 23.33 14.34
C THR A 119 32.03 23.16 13.10
N THR A 120 31.56 24.33 12.64
CA THR A 120 31.04 24.72 11.30
C THR A 120 31.70 24.01 10.11
N PRO A 121 30.96 23.74 9.00
CA PRO A 121 31.00 24.69 7.87
C PRO A 121 29.74 24.80 6.96
N ALA A 122 29.55 26.02 6.44
CA ALA A 122 29.09 26.46 5.11
C ALA A 122 27.71 26.04 4.52
N PRO A 123 26.85 27.01 4.13
CA PRO A 123 25.68 26.79 3.26
C PRO A 123 26.03 26.79 1.75
N PRO A 124 25.22 26.12 0.89
CA PRO A 124 25.43 26.10 -0.56
C PRO A 124 25.05 27.44 -1.24
N PRO A 125 25.72 27.81 -2.36
CA PRO A 125 25.50 29.08 -3.05
C PRO A 125 24.19 29.10 -3.86
N VAL A 126 23.43 30.18 -3.67
CA VAL A 126 22.23 30.54 -4.42
C VAL A 126 22.64 31.02 -5.82
N ALA A 127 22.10 30.38 -6.86
CA ALA A 127 22.30 30.80 -8.25
C ALA A 127 21.56 32.13 -8.52
N ALA A 128 22.32 33.18 -8.83
CA ALA A 128 21.82 34.49 -9.22
C ALA A 128 21.37 34.52 -10.70
N PRO A 129 20.29 35.23 -11.05
CA PRO A 129 19.90 35.47 -12.44
C PRO A 129 20.78 36.56 -13.08
N THR A 130 21.45 36.21 -14.19
CA THR A 130 22.21 37.14 -15.04
C THR A 130 21.30 38.04 -15.88
N PRO A 131 21.49 39.37 -15.87
CA PRO A 131 20.88 40.30 -16.83
C PRO A 131 21.70 40.39 -18.12
N ARG A 132 21.07 40.28 -19.29
CA ARG A 132 21.69 40.58 -20.59
C ARG A 132 21.33 42.01 -21.03
N SER A 133 22.38 42.80 -21.22
CA SER A 133 22.33 44.19 -21.71
C SER A 133 22.27 44.27 -23.24
N ILE A 134 21.73 45.41 -23.66
CA ILE A 134 21.33 45.95 -24.97
C ILE A 134 22.49 46.14 -25.96
N SER A 135 22.15 46.14 -27.26
CA SER A 135 22.67 47.00 -28.38
C SER A 135 23.02 46.14 -29.62
N GLY A 136 22.62 46.41 -30.87
CA GLY A 136 21.83 47.46 -31.51
C GLY A 136 21.82 47.24 -33.04
N GLN A 137 21.10 48.11 -33.76
CA GLN A 137 21.31 48.52 -35.16
C GLN A 137 20.53 47.83 -36.32
N THR A 138 19.53 48.60 -36.81
CA THR A 138 19.22 48.98 -38.22
C THR A 138 18.90 47.93 -39.28
N THR A 139 17.77 48.11 -40.00
CA THR A 139 17.66 48.19 -41.49
C THR A 139 16.19 48.12 -41.97
N ILE A 140 15.67 49.31 -42.37
CA ILE A 140 14.77 49.69 -43.51
C ILE A 140 13.55 48.84 -43.98
N VAL A 141 12.37 49.49 -43.91
CA VAL A 141 11.40 49.90 -44.97
C VAL A 141 11.01 48.96 -46.15
N GLN A 142 9.70 49.05 -46.48
CA GLN A 142 8.95 48.72 -47.72
C GLN A 142 8.39 47.28 -47.84
N THR A 143 7.14 47.08 -48.27
CA THR A 143 6.29 47.85 -49.22
C THR A 143 4.82 47.68 -48.87
#